data_AF-A0A9X4KRW0-F1
#
_entry.id   AF-A0A9X4KRW0-F1
#
_cell.length_a   1.000
_cell.length_b   1.000
_cell.length_c   1.000
_cell.angle_alpha   90.00
_cell.angle_beta   90.00
_cell.angle_gamma   90.00
#
_symmetry.space_group_name_H-M   'P 1'
#
loop_
_entity.id
_entity.type
_entity.pdbx_description
1 polymer ?
#
loop_
_entity_poly.entity_id
_entity_poly.type
_entity_poly.pdbx_seq_one_letter_code
_entity_poly.pdbx_strand_id
1 'polypeptide(L)'
;MDKLLYGVAYYDEYMPYDRLAEDIRMMKEAGINTVRIAESTWSTHEPQNGVFDFSSVDRVLDAMHEAGIRVIVGTPTYAVPAWMVKEDPAVLAETAAGGPGRYGARQIMDITNKTYLFYAERIIRRLIGRVKDHPAVIGYQTDNETKHYDTAGPNVQLRFVKYMRENTAAWTSLTGGSDWTTGATASTAGRTSLR
;
A
#
# COMPACT_ATOMS: atom_id res chain seq x y z
N MET A 1 20.40 -4.52 -29.24
CA MET A 1 19.89 -3.34 -28.52
C MET A 1 18.63 -3.79 -27.80
N ASP A 2 18.62 -3.78 -26.48
CA ASP A 2 17.44 -4.17 -25.71
C ASP A 2 16.28 -3.22 -26.06
N LYS A 3 15.11 -3.77 -26.38
CA LYS A 3 13.91 -2.98 -26.68
C LYS A 3 13.49 -2.20 -25.43
N LEU A 4 13.30 -0.89 -25.56
CA LEU A 4 12.72 -0.02 -24.53
C LEU A 4 11.40 -0.62 -24.02
N LEU A 5 11.21 -0.66 -22.69
CA LEU A 5 9.93 -1.02 -22.10
C LEU A 5 8.95 0.13 -22.33
N TYR A 6 7.90 -0.12 -23.11
CA TYR A 6 6.82 0.84 -23.36
C TYR A 6 5.50 0.16 -22.99
N GLY A 7 4.76 0.76 -22.07
CA GLY A 7 3.72 0.05 -21.37
C GLY A 7 2.69 0.90 -20.66
N VAL A 8 1.72 0.21 -20.06
CA VAL A 8 0.55 0.78 -19.39
C VAL A 8 0.21 -0.02 -18.13
N ALA A 9 -0.53 0.60 -17.20
CA ALA A 9 -1.24 -0.15 -16.16
C ALA A 9 -2.51 -0.77 -16.77
N TYR A 10 -2.77 -2.04 -16.48
CA TYR A 10 -3.88 -2.81 -17.04
C TYR A 10 -4.64 -3.55 -15.94
N TYR A 11 -5.98 -3.47 -16.01
CA TYR A 11 -6.90 -3.92 -14.97
C TYR A 11 -8.06 -4.69 -15.62
N ASP A 12 -7.85 -5.98 -15.88
CA ASP A 12 -8.87 -6.87 -16.47
C ASP A 12 -10.08 -7.03 -15.54
N GLU A 13 -9.82 -7.05 -14.23
CA GLU A 13 -10.81 -7.21 -13.18
C GLU A 13 -11.82 -6.07 -13.03
N TYR A 14 -11.59 -4.93 -13.68
CA TYR A 14 -12.52 -3.79 -13.67
C TYR A 14 -13.44 -3.76 -14.90
N MET A 15 -13.20 -4.64 -15.89
CA MET A 15 -13.94 -4.59 -17.14
C MET A 15 -15.35 -5.18 -16.94
N PRO A 16 -16.41 -4.46 -17.32
CA PRO A 16 -17.79 -4.94 -17.16
C PRO A 16 -18.17 -6.05 -18.15
N TYR A 17 -17.29 -6.38 -19.10
CA TYR A 17 -17.45 -7.43 -20.10
C TYR A 17 -16.08 -7.91 -20.57
N ASP A 18 -16.02 -9.10 -21.18
CA ASP A 18 -14.78 -9.67 -21.70
C ASP A 18 -14.26 -8.85 -22.89
N ARG A 19 -13.07 -8.24 -22.72
CA ARG A 19 -12.39 -7.44 -23.76
C ARG A 19 -10.89 -7.73 -23.88
N LEU A 20 -10.37 -8.73 -23.16
CA LEU A 20 -8.93 -8.97 -23.02
C LEU A 20 -8.22 -9.15 -24.37
N ALA A 21 -8.79 -9.96 -25.27
CA ALA A 21 -8.21 -10.22 -26.59
C ALA A 21 -8.14 -8.94 -27.46
N GLU A 22 -9.16 -8.09 -27.36
CA GLU A 22 -9.23 -6.84 -28.10
C GLU A 22 -8.25 -5.81 -27.53
N ASP A 23 -8.15 -5.70 -26.21
CA ASP A 23 -7.15 -4.86 -25.55
C ASP A 23 -5.73 -5.26 -25.95
N ILE A 24 -5.43 -6.57 -25.99
CA ILE A 24 -4.13 -7.09 -26.44
C ILE A 24 -3.87 -6.73 -27.91
N ARG A 25 -4.86 -6.87 -28.79
CA ARG A 25 -4.75 -6.47 -30.20
C ARG A 25 -4.38 -4.98 -30.31
N MET A 26 -5.09 -4.12 -29.58
CA MET A 26 -4.83 -2.68 -29.55
C MET A 26 -3.46 -2.33 -28.96
N MET A 27 -3.04 -3.02 -27.89
CA MET A 27 -1.70 -2.85 -27.30
C MET A 27 -0.60 -3.15 -28.32
N LYS A 28 -0.74 -4.25 -29.07
CA LYS A 28 0.23 -4.61 -30.12
C LYS A 28 0.28 -3.59 -31.24
N GLU A 29 -0.87 -3.08 -31.68
CA GLU A 29 -0.96 -2.02 -32.70
C GLU A 29 -0.31 -0.71 -32.23
N ALA A 30 -0.44 -0.38 -30.95
CA ALA A 30 0.20 0.78 -30.33
C ALA A 30 1.70 0.58 -30.02
N GLY A 31 2.25 -0.62 -30.25
CA GLY A 31 3.64 -0.96 -29.93
C GLY A 31 3.92 -1.15 -28.43
N ILE A 32 2.88 -1.29 -27.61
CA ILE A 32 3.01 -1.64 -26.18
C ILE A 32 3.61 -3.04 -26.07
N ASN A 33 4.62 -3.18 -25.22
CA ASN A 33 5.37 -4.43 -25.04
C ASN A 33 5.50 -4.86 -23.57
N THR A 34 4.94 -4.07 -22.65
CA THR A 34 4.95 -4.35 -21.21
C THR A 34 3.66 -3.83 -20.58
N VAL A 35 3.10 -4.54 -19.61
CA VAL A 35 1.99 -4.07 -18.78
C VAL A 35 2.31 -4.21 -17.30
N ARG A 36 1.68 -3.38 -16.46
CA ARG A 36 1.64 -3.55 -15.01
C ARG A 36 0.23 -3.94 -14.58
N ILE A 37 0.12 -4.92 -13.70
CA ILE A 37 -1.18 -5.45 -13.22
C ILE A 37 -1.19 -5.58 -11.69
N ALA A 38 -2.38 -5.83 -11.13
CA ALA A 38 -2.62 -6.28 -9.75
C ALA A 38 -2.39 -5.27 -8.61
N GLU A 39 -1.87 -4.06 -8.82
CA GLU A 39 -1.59 -3.13 -7.71
C GLU A 39 -2.85 -2.65 -6.96
N SER A 40 -4.02 -2.63 -7.59
CA SER A 40 -5.25 -1.98 -7.07
C SER A 40 -6.33 -2.97 -6.59
N THR A 41 -5.94 -4.21 -6.30
CA THR A 41 -6.86 -5.35 -6.42
C THR A 41 -6.98 -6.19 -5.15
N TRP A 42 -6.59 -5.68 -3.99
CA TRP A 42 -6.58 -6.49 -2.76
C TRP A 42 -7.95 -7.10 -2.48
N SER A 43 -9.03 -6.31 -2.56
CA SER A 43 -10.39 -6.80 -2.37
C SER A 43 -10.85 -7.80 -3.43
N THR A 44 -10.25 -7.80 -4.62
CA THR A 44 -10.51 -8.80 -5.67
C THR A 44 -9.76 -10.09 -5.36
N HIS A 45 -8.48 -9.97 -4.98
CA HIS A 45 -7.61 -11.11 -4.73
C HIS A 45 -7.80 -11.80 -3.40
N GLU A 46 -8.33 -11.06 -2.43
CA GLU A 46 -8.70 -11.55 -1.12
C GLU A 46 -10.07 -10.97 -0.76
N PRO A 47 -11.17 -11.49 -1.34
CA PRO A 47 -12.52 -10.95 -1.13
C PRO A 47 -13.03 -11.13 0.30
N GLN A 48 -12.51 -12.13 1.01
CA GLN A 48 -12.77 -12.38 2.42
C GLN A 48 -11.47 -12.78 3.10
N ASN A 49 -11.39 -12.63 4.43
CA ASN A 49 -10.19 -12.95 5.18
C ASN A 49 -9.71 -14.39 4.90
N GLY A 50 -8.55 -14.54 4.25
CA GLY A 50 -7.94 -15.83 3.97
C GLY A 50 -8.53 -16.60 2.78
N VAL A 51 -9.53 -16.05 2.08
CA VAL A 51 -10.06 -16.59 0.83
C VAL A 51 -9.37 -15.88 -0.32
N PHE A 52 -8.69 -16.61 -1.21
CA PHE A 52 -7.91 -16.02 -2.29
C PHE A 52 -8.45 -16.41 -3.67
N ASP A 53 -8.50 -15.45 -4.58
CA ASP A 53 -8.83 -15.64 -6.00
C ASP A 53 -7.85 -14.87 -6.88
N PHE A 54 -7.00 -15.58 -7.62
CA PHE A 54 -6.03 -14.99 -8.55
C PHE A 54 -6.36 -15.29 -10.01
N SER A 55 -7.60 -15.74 -10.30
CA SER A 55 -8.00 -16.16 -11.64
C SER A 55 -7.84 -15.08 -12.71
N SER A 56 -8.12 -13.81 -12.36
CA SER A 56 -7.89 -12.67 -13.26
C SER A 56 -6.41 -12.46 -13.57
N VAL A 57 -5.54 -12.58 -12.56
CA VAL A 57 -4.08 -12.47 -12.73
C VAL A 57 -3.55 -13.57 -13.64
N ASP A 58 -3.95 -14.82 -13.36
CA ASP A 58 -3.53 -15.98 -14.15
C ASP A 58 -3.96 -15.82 -15.62
N ARG A 59 -5.23 -15.45 -15.86
CA ARG A 59 -5.79 -15.20 -17.18
C ARG A 59 -5.01 -14.13 -17.95
N VAL A 60 -4.69 -13.00 -17.31
CA VAL A 60 -3.93 -11.92 -17.96
C VAL A 60 -2.49 -12.33 -18.22
N LEU A 61 -1.85 -13.04 -17.29
CA LEU A 61 -0.49 -13.52 -17.45
C LEU A 61 -0.36 -14.45 -18.66
N ASP A 62 -1.25 -15.44 -18.78
CA ASP A 62 -1.28 -16.38 -19.91
C ASP A 62 -1.48 -15.64 -21.24
N ALA A 63 -2.50 -14.77 -21.32
CA ALA A 63 -2.82 -14.03 -22.54
C ALA A 63 -1.70 -13.05 -22.96
N MET A 64 -1.07 -12.38 -22.00
CA MET A 64 0.07 -11.49 -22.27
C MET A 64 1.29 -12.28 -22.72
N HIS A 65 1.53 -13.47 -22.15
CA HIS A 65 2.61 -14.35 -22.59
C HIS A 65 2.44 -14.77 -24.04
N GLU A 66 1.25 -15.26 -24.41
CA GLU A 66 0.91 -15.64 -25.79
C GLU A 66 1.09 -14.48 -26.76
N ALA A 67 0.77 -13.26 -26.32
CA ALA A 67 0.93 -12.04 -27.11
C ALA A 67 2.38 -11.53 -27.22
N GLY A 68 3.31 -12.07 -26.42
CA GLY A 68 4.69 -11.58 -26.30
C GLY A 68 4.81 -10.26 -25.52
N ILE A 69 3.84 -9.95 -24.67
CA ILE A 69 3.82 -8.76 -23.80
C ILE A 69 4.34 -9.16 -22.41
N ARG A 70 5.32 -8.40 -21.90
CA ARG A 70 5.91 -8.64 -20.57
C ARG A 70 5.03 -8.06 -19.48
N VAL A 71 5.12 -8.63 -18.27
CA VAL A 71 4.26 -8.24 -17.15
C VAL A 71 5.09 -7.88 -15.93
N ILE A 72 4.76 -6.75 -15.32
CA ILE A 72 5.18 -6.36 -13.96
C ILE A 72 3.99 -6.58 -13.04
N VAL A 73 4.16 -7.39 -12.00
CA VAL A 73 3.08 -7.66 -11.03
C VAL A 73 3.23 -6.74 -9.82
N GLY A 74 2.22 -5.91 -9.57
CA GLY A 74 2.14 -5.02 -8.42
C GLY A 74 1.62 -5.72 -7.17
N THR A 75 2.17 -5.38 -6.01
CA THR A 75 1.59 -5.82 -4.73
C THR A 75 0.38 -4.95 -4.39
N PRO A 76 -0.76 -5.53 -3.97
CA PRO A 76 -2.03 -4.81 -3.90
C PRO A 76 -2.20 -3.92 -2.66
N THR A 77 -1.11 -3.59 -1.96
CA THR A 77 -1.12 -3.16 -0.56
C THR A 77 -1.58 -1.73 -0.34
N TYR A 78 -1.65 -0.91 -1.39
CA TYR A 78 -2.00 0.51 -1.24
C TYR A 78 -3.51 0.77 -0.98
N ALA A 79 -4.36 -0.24 -1.19
CA ALA A 79 -5.81 -0.16 -0.96
C ALA A 79 -6.28 -1.36 -0.14
N VAL A 80 -6.53 -1.12 1.16
CA VAL A 80 -7.01 -2.16 2.09
C VAL A 80 -8.45 -2.59 1.76
N PRO A 81 -8.80 -3.87 1.90
CA PRO A 81 -10.15 -4.36 1.65
C PRO A 81 -11.11 -4.05 2.81
N ALA A 82 -12.40 -3.94 2.49
CA ALA A 82 -13.45 -3.60 3.46
C ALA A 82 -13.54 -4.60 4.62
N TRP A 83 -13.33 -5.90 4.37
CA TRP A 83 -13.39 -6.92 5.42
C TRP A 83 -12.31 -6.70 6.49
N MET A 84 -11.11 -6.25 6.09
CA MET A 84 -10.02 -6.00 7.02
C MET A 84 -10.36 -4.85 7.96
N VAL A 85 -10.90 -3.77 7.41
CA VAL A 85 -11.29 -2.59 8.19
C VAL A 85 -12.50 -2.90 9.08
N LYS A 86 -13.40 -3.78 8.64
CA LYS A 86 -14.53 -4.24 9.46
C LYS A 86 -14.06 -5.07 10.66
N GLU A 87 -13.03 -5.90 10.48
CA GLU A 87 -12.49 -6.75 11.55
C GLU A 87 -11.56 -5.97 12.50
N ASP A 88 -10.70 -5.11 11.95
CA ASP A 88 -9.79 -4.26 12.72
C ASP A 88 -9.77 -2.84 12.14
N PRO A 89 -10.62 -1.93 12.64
CA PRO A 89 -10.62 -0.53 12.21
C PRO A 89 -9.30 0.21 12.49
N ALA A 90 -8.47 -0.29 13.41
CA ALA A 90 -7.21 0.36 13.78
C ALA A 90 -6.14 0.25 12.68
N VAL A 91 -6.38 -0.54 11.62
CA VAL A 91 -5.54 -0.52 10.41
C VAL A 91 -5.59 0.82 9.69
N LEU A 92 -6.66 1.61 9.86
CA LEU A 92 -6.77 2.93 9.27
C LEU A 92 -5.87 3.94 10.00
N ALA A 93 -5.26 4.83 9.23
CA ALA A 93 -4.48 5.92 9.78
C ALA A 93 -5.38 6.87 10.58
N GLU A 94 -4.94 7.21 11.79
CA GLU A 94 -5.47 8.34 12.54
C GLU A 94 -4.68 9.59 12.14
N THR A 95 -5.35 10.65 11.71
CA THR A 95 -4.68 11.89 11.28
C THR A 95 -4.94 13.03 12.26
N ALA A 96 -4.00 13.96 12.37
CA ALA A 96 -4.09 15.08 13.32
C ALA A 96 -5.35 15.96 13.10
N ALA A 97 -5.82 16.07 11.86
CA ALA A 97 -6.99 16.87 11.50
C ALA A 97 -8.31 16.07 11.48
N GLY A 98 -8.24 14.75 11.29
CA GLY A 98 -9.42 13.92 10.98
C GLY A 98 -9.84 12.94 12.07
N GLY A 99 -9.00 12.72 13.09
CA GLY A 99 -9.23 11.65 14.06
C GLY A 99 -9.14 10.26 13.39
N PRO A 100 -9.85 9.24 13.89
CA PRO A 100 -9.84 7.90 13.32
C PRO A 100 -10.23 7.91 11.84
N GLY A 101 -9.43 7.23 11.01
CA GLY A 101 -9.69 7.12 9.58
C GLY A 101 -11.06 6.53 9.25
N ARG A 102 -11.61 6.90 8.10
CA ARG A 102 -12.87 6.36 7.56
C ARG A 102 -12.61 5.59 6.28
N TYR A 103 -13.27 4.44 6.14
CA TYR A 103 -13.15 3.62 4.94
C TYR A 103 -13.78 4.29 3.72
N GLY A 104 -13.16 4.11 2.54
CA GLY A 104 -13.74 4.48 1.25
C GLY A 104 -12.70 4.96 0.24
N ALA A 105 -11.72 5.76 0.69
CA ALA A 105 -10.61 6.18 -0.16
C ALA A 105 -9.49 5.13 -0.17
N ARG A 106 -8.61 5.22 -1.17
CA ARG A 106 -7.33 4.49 -1.20
C ARG A 106 -6.30 5.17 -0.30
N GLN A 107 -5.24 4.46 0.10
CA GLN A 107 -4.11 5.03 0.83
C GLN A 107 -4.49 5.68 2.18
N ILE A 108 -5.28 4.97 2.98
CA ILE A 108 -5.84 5.45 4.26
C ILE A 108 -5.41 4.60 5.47
N MET A 109 -4.38 3.78 5.32
CA MET A 109 -3.90 2.83 6.32
C MET A 109 -2.68 3.36 7.08
N ASP A 110 -2.50 2.94 8.33
CA ASP A 110 -1.23 3.10 9.03
C ASP A 110 -0.27 1.98 8.57
N ILE A 111 0.72 2.34 7.74
CA ILE A 111 1.73 1.39 7.23
C ILE A 111 2.66 0.83 8.31
N THR A 112 2.55 1.31 9.54
CA THR A 112 3.27 0.76 10.69
C THR A 112 2.39 -0.10 11.59
N ASN A 113 1.09 -0.20 11.31
CA ASN A 113 0.15 -1.04 12.05
C ASN A 113 0.49 -2.53 11.83
N LYS A 114 0.55 -3.30 12.92
CA LYS A 114 0.94 -4.72 12.87
C LYS A 114 -0.08 -5.60 12.14
N THR A 115 -1.38 -5.33 12.29
CA THR A 115 -2.45 -6.03 11.58
C THR A 115 -2.35 -5.77 10.08
N TYR A 116 -2.15 -4.50 9.68
CA TYR A 116 -1.90 -4.15 8.28
C TYR A 116 -0.68 -4.90 7.74
N LEU A 117 0.46 -4.84 8.43
CA LEU A 117 1.70 -5.49 7.99
C LEU A 117 1.55 -7.01 7.87
N PHE A 118 0.84 -7.65 8.81
CA PHE A 118 0.56 -9.08 8.76
C PHE A 118 -0.23 -9.45 7.50
N TYR A 119 -1.33 -8.73 7.23
CA TYR A 119 -2.15 -9.01 6.07
C TYR A 119 -1.46 -8.62 4.76
N ALA A 120 -0.70 -7.52 4.74
CA ALA A 120 0.10 -7.09 3.60
C ALA A 120 1.14 -8.14 3.22
N GLU A 121 1.91 -8.65 4.18
CA GLU A 121 2.85 -9.75 3.95
C GLU A 121 2.12 -10.99 3.42
N ARG A 122 0.98 -11.35 4.00
CA ARG A 122 0.18 -12.50 3.58
C ARG A 122 -0.21 -12.41 2.11
N ILE A 123 -0.84 -11.30 1.68
CA ILE A 123 -1.29 -11.16 0.29
C ILE A 123 -0.10 -11.11 -0.67
N ILE A 124 1.00 -10.45 -0.29
CA ILE A 124 2.24 -10.42 -1.07
C ILE A 124 2.76 -11.85 -1.30
N ARG A 125 2.93 -12.63 -0.23
CA ARG A 125 3.45 -14.01 -0.34
C ARG A 125 2.56 -14.88 -1.20
N ARG A 126 1.23 -14.74 -1.08
CA ARG A 126 0.25 -15.51 -1.86
C ARG A 126 0.31 -15.14 -3.34
N LEU A 127 0.24 -13.85 -3.67
CA LEU A 127 0.29 -13.37 -5.05
C LEU A 127 1.65 -13.66 -5.70
N ILE A 128 2.75 -13.25 -5.07
CA ILE A 128 4.09 -13.45 -5.64
C ILE A 128 4.43 -14.94 -5.74
N GLY A 129 4.06 -15.74 -4.74
CA GLY A 129 4.23 -17.19 -4.78
C GLY A 129 3.46 -17.86 -5.94
N ARG A 130 2.30 -17.32 -6.32
CA ARG A 130 1.48 -17.80 -7.44
C ARG A 130 2.10 -17.50 -8.81
N VAL A 131 2.70 -16.31 -8.96
CA VAL A 131 3.14 -15.78 -10.27
C VAL A 131 4.63 -15.91 -10.53
N LYS A 132 5.46 -16.25 -9.52
CA LYS A 132 6.93 -16.16 -9.62
C LYS A 132 7.59 -16.95 -10.75
N ASP A 133 6.99 -18.07 -11.14
CA ASP A 133 7.55 -18.95 -12.17
C ASP A 133 6.92 -18.70 -13.55
N HIS A 134 6.00 -17.73 -13.66
CA HIS A 134 5.29 -17.46 -14.89
C HIS A 134 6.19 -16.69 -15.89
N PRO A 135 6.37 -17.17 -17.13
CA PRO A 135 7.39 -16.66 -18.06
C PRO A 135 7.15 -15.22 -18.55
N ALA A 136 5.92 -14.70 -18.47
CA ALA A 136 5.64 -13.30 -18.79
C ALA A 136 6.15 -12.32 -17.71
N VAL A 137 6.39 -12.77 -16.48
CA VAL A 137 6.73 -11.90 -15.35
C VAL A 137 8.20 -11.49 -15.45
N ILE A 138 8.45 -10.18 -15.51
CA ILE A 138 9.80 -9.60 -15.60
C ILE A 138 10.21 -8.80 -14.37
N GLY A 139 9.30 -8.62 -13.41
CA GLY A 139 9.56 -7.87 -12.19
C GLY A 139 8.31 -7.64 -11.37
N TYR A 140 8.53 -7.01 -10.21
CA TYR A 140 7.49 -6.72 -9.24
C TYR A 140 7.51 -5.24 -8.87
N GLN A 141 6.33 -4.64 -8.76
CA GLN A 141 6.19 -3.33 -8.15
C GLN A 141 5.73 -3.48 -6.70
N THR A 142 6.49 -2.91 -5.77
CA THR A 142 6.07 -2.85 -4.37
C THR A 142 5.15 -1.65 -4.16
N ASP A 143 3.94 -1.93 -3.68
CA ASP A 143 2.91 -0.96 -3.32
C ASP A 143 2.58 -0.01 -4.49
N ASN A 144 1.98 1.15 -4.21
CA ASN A 144 1.75 2.22 -5.17
C ASN A 144 1.83 3.57 -4.47
N GLU A 145 2.80 4.40 -4.82
CA GLU A 145 2.96 5.78 -4.30
C GLU A 145 2.99 5.85 -2.76
N THR A 146 3.78 4.97 -2.14
CA THR A 146 3.87 4.86 -0.68
C THR A 146 4.32 6.18 -0.04
N LYS A 147 3.59 6.60 0.99
CA LYS A 147 3.88 7.79 1.80
C LYS A 147 3.39 7.57 3.23
N HIS A 148 3.55 8.57 4.08
CA HIS A 148 3.21 8.48 5.51
C HIS A 148 1.70 8.61 5.82
N TYR A 149 0.87 9.00 4.83
CA TYR A 149 -0.59 9.09 4.94
C TYR A 149 -1.09 9.93 6.13
N ASP A 150 -0.33 10.97 6.50
CA ASP A 150 -0.62 11.89 7.61
C ASP A 150 -0.89 11.19 8.96
N THR A 151 -0.37 9.99 9.14
CA THR A 151 -0.55 9.21 10.37
C THR A 151 0.04 9.94 11.58
N ALA A 152 -0.79 10.11 12.61
CA ALA A 152 -0.47 10.78 13.87
C ALA A 152 -0.93 9.98 15.10
N GLY A 153 -1.40 8.73 14.88
CA GLY A 153 -1.97 7.89 15.93
C GLY A 153 -0.95 7.37 16.97
N PRO A 154 -1.43 6.74 18.05
CA PRO A 154 -0.57 6.30 19.17
C PRO A 154 0.58 5.36 18.76
N ASN A 155 0.37 4.51 17.75
CA ASN A 155 1.39 3.57 17.28
C ASN A 155 2.63 4.29 16.74
N VAL A 156 2.45 5.30 15.89
CA VAL A 156 3.58 6.05 15.31
C VAL A 156 4.26 6.94 16.34
N GLN A 157 3.53 7.49 17.30
CA GLN A 157 4.10 8.24 18.43
C GLN A 157 5.00 7.34 19.30
N LEU A 158 4.51 6.14 19.65
CA LEU A 158 5.28 5.17 20.42
C LEU A 158 6.54 4.73 19.67
N ARG A 159 6.42 4.47 18.36
CA ARG A 159 7.57 4.12 17.50
C ARG A 159 8.58 5.25 17.39
N PHE A 160 8.12 6.50 17.28
CA PHE A 160 8.99 7.67 17.28
C PHE A 160 9.75 7.80 18.60
N VAL A 161 9.07 7.73 19.75
CA VAL A 161 9.73 7.79 21.07
C VAL A 161 10.76 6.66 21.23
N LYS A 162 10.41 5.44 20.80
CA LYS A 162 11.34 4.30 20.80
C LYS A 162 12.57 4.60 19.93
N TYR A 163 12.36 5.05 18.70
CA TYR A 163 13.44 5.42 17.78
C TYR A 163 14.37 6.47 18.39
N MET A 164 13.82 7.53 19.01
CA MET A 164 14.61 8.58 19.63
C MET A 164 15.46 8.07 20.82
N ARG A 165 14.93 7.14 21.63
CA ARG A 165 15.69 6.52 22.73
C ARG A 165 16.85 5.66 22.23
N GLU A 166 16.65 4.98 21.11
CA GLU A 166 17.67 4.12 20.49
C GLU A 166 18.70 4.93 19.69
N ASN A 167 18.36 6.14 19.26
CA ASN A 167 19.20 7.01 18.43
C ASN A 167 19.58 8.29 19.18
N THR A 168 20.51 8.17 20.14
CA THR A 168 20.99 9.30 20.94
C THR A 168 21.59 10.43 20.09
N ALA A 169 22.18 10.14 18.94
CA ALA A 169 22.63 11.16 17.99
C ALA A 169 21.47 11.95 17.38
N ALA A 170 20.37 11.28 17.01
CA ALA A 170 19.15 11.94 16.54
C ALA A 170 18.52 12.77 17.66
N TRP A 171 18.50 12.26 18.89
CA TRP A 171 18.05 12.99 20.08
C TRP A 171 18.88 14.25 20.33
N THR A 172 20.20 14.14 20.36
CA THR A 172 21.11 15.29 20.55
C THR A 172 20.96 16.30 19.42
N SER A 173 20.83 15.86 18.17
CA SER A 173 20.59 16.77 17.03
C SER A 173 19.25 17.52 17.16
N LEU A 174 18.21 16.85 17.65
CA LEU A 174 16.87 17.43 17.74
C LEU A 174 16.73 18.39 18.93
N THR A 175 17.46 18.10 20.01
CA THR A 175 17.45 18.88 21.25
C THR A 175 18.57 19.90 21.34
N GLY A 176 19.56 19.89 20.44
CA GLY A 176 20.81 20.64 20.61
C GLY A 176 21.59 20.23 21.86
N GLY A 177 21.37 19.01 22.38
CA GLY A 177 21.95 18.53 23.64
C GLY A 177 21.25 19.06 24.91
N SER A 178 20.15 19.79 24.78
CA SER A 178 19.35 20.24 25.94
C SER A 178 18.41 19.14 26.44
N ASP A 179 18.11 19.16 27.74
CA ASP A 179 17.19 18.19 28.33
C ASP A 179 15.73 18.66 28.14
N TRP A 180 15.06 18.10 27.12
CA TRP A 180 13.64 18.37 26.85
C TRP A 180 12.70 17.54 27.73
N THR A 181 13.21 16.68 28.63
CA THR A 181 12.37 15.87 29.51
C THR A 181 11.76 16.68 30.67
N THR A 182 12.30 17.87 30.96
CA THR A 182 11.83 18.76 32.02
C THR A 182 10.96 19.93 31.54
N GLY A 183 10.68 20.02 30.24
CA GLY A 183 9.95 21.14 29.61
C GLY A 183 8.43 21.04 29.68
N ALA A 184 7.85 20.66 30.82
CA ALA A 184 6.42 20.84 31.04
C ALA A 184 6.16 22.30 31.47
N THR A 185 6.07 23.21 30.52
CA THR A 185 5.29 24.43 30.76
C THR A 185 3.82 24.01 30.76
N ALA A 186 3.32 23.68 31.95
CA ALA A 186 1.90 23.69 32.23
C ALA A 186 1.34 25.01 31.68
N SER A 187 0.34 24.92 30.79
CA SER A 187 -0.37 26.11 30.36
C SER A 187 -0.99 26.74 31.61
N THR A 188 -0.44 27.87 32.04
CA THR A 188 -1.13 28.76 32.97
C THR A 188 -2.26 29.42 32.20
N ALA A 189 -3.35 28.67 32.00
CA ALA A 189 -4.65 29.25 31.76
C ALA A 189 -4.97 30.15 32.96
N GLY A 190 -5.24 31.42 32.67
CA GLY A 190 -5.26 32.52 33.63
C GLY A 190 -6.09 32.24 34.88
N ARG A 191 -5.48 32.47 36.05
CA ARG A 191 -6.24 32.79 37.27
C ARG A 191 -6.88 34.16 37.06
N THR A 192 -8.15 34.18 36.68
CA THR A 192 -8.98 35.36 36.87
C THR A 192 -9.25 35.47 38.37
N SER A 193 -8.59 36.41 39.04
CA SER A 193 -9.01 36.85 40.36
C SER A 193 -10.30 37.66 40.23
N LEU A 194 -11.39 37.14 40.76
CA LEU A 194 -12.54 37.96 41.12
C LEU A 194 -12.50 38.15 42.63
N ARG A 195 -12.28 39.41 43.03
CA ARG A 195 -12.75 39.95 44.30
C ARG A 195 -14.22 40.32 44.15
#